data_AF-A0A2E7HKH4-F1
#
_entry.id   AF-A0A2E7HKH4-F1
#
_cell.length_a   1.000
_cell.length_b   1.000
_cell.length_c   1.000
_cell.angle_alpha   90.00
_cell.angle_beta   90.00
_cell.angle_gamma   90.00
#
_symmetry.space_group_name_H-M   'P 1'
#
loop_
_entity.id
_entity.type
_entity.pdbx_description
1 polymer ?
#
loop_
_entity_poly.entity_id
_entity_poly.type
_entity_poly.pdbx_seq_one_letter_code
_entity_poly.pdbx_strand_id
1 'polypeptide(L)'
;MLVCPEPYTGRGSTPWPATPPVYTEQCLCGAVRYRVEGPLVDSHACHCTMCRRQSGDFVTGANARRADVTLTGENVLAWYQSSPNARRGFCRDYGTNLFWNGSGDHIGINMGSLDQPPGLKLERHIFVEDKADYYEITNGLPQFEGGDRPVSGAEIGAGQVSPSALVSLAISSSGISSKLA
;
A
#
# COMPACT_ATOMS: atom_id res chain seq x y z
N MET A 1 -0.32 -19.07 10.89
CA MET A 1 0.59 -18.50 9.88
C MET A 1 -0.04 -17.22 9.39
N LEU A 2 0.68 -16.10 9.37
CA LEU A 2 0.18 -14.90 8.70
C LEU A 2 0.12 -15.24 7.21
N VAL A 3 -1.05 -15.11 6.59
CA VAL A 3 -1.23 -15.28 5.14
C VAL A 3 -1.47 -13.89 4.57
N CYS A 4 -0.79 -13.55 3.49
CA CYS A 4 -1.09 -12.32 2.77
C CYS A 4 -2.47 -12.50 2.12
N PRO A 5 -3.50 -11.73 2.50
CA PRO A 5 -4.73 -11.67 1.71
C PRO A 5 -4.36 -11.19 0.30
N GLU A 6 -4.98 -11.80 -0.72
CA GLU A 6 -4.74 -11.45 -2.12
C GLU A 6 -5.23 -10.02 -2.38
N PRO A 7 -4.37 -9.06 -2.74
CA PRO A 7 -4.82 -7.86 -3.39
C PRO A 7 -5.09 -8.17 -4.87
N TYR A 8 -6.37 -8.23 -5.23
CA TYR A 8 -6.91 -7.76 -6.52
C TYR A 8 -6.54 -8.50 -7.83
N THR A 9 -7.56 -8.80 -8.65
CA THR A 9 -7.47 -9.51 -9.94
C THR A 9 -7.96 -8.74 -11.17
N GLY A 10 -8.30 -7.44 -11.11
CA GLY A 10 -8.90 -6.84 -12.32
C GLY A 10 -9.15 -5.34 -12.36
N ARG A 11 -8.33 -4.66 -13.18
CA ARG A 11 -8.46 -3.34 -13.86
C ARG A 11 -9.45 -2.29 -13.31
N GLY A 12 -8.92 -1.12 -12.96
CA GLY A 12 -9.57 0.18 -13.21
C GLY A 12 -9.28 0.65 -14.64
N SER A 13 -10.24 1.32 -15.29
CA SER A 13 -10.25 1.67 -16.71
C SER A 13 -9.37 2.88 -17.11
N THR A 14 -8.31 3.18 -16.37
CA THR A 14 -7.49 4.38 -16.64
C THR A 14 -6.75 4.23 -17.98
N PRO A 15 -6.92 5.17 -18.94
CA PRO A 15 -6.23 5.12 -20.22
C PRO A 15 -4.71 5.26 -20.04
N TRP A 16 -3.94 4.49 -20.83
CA TRP A 16 -2.48 4.55 -20.87
C TRP A 16 -2.00 5.89 -21.49
N PRO A 17 -1.01 6.59 -20.93
CA PRO A 17 -0.50 7.86 -21.49
C PRO A 17 0.26 7.66 -22.82
N ALA A 18 0.27 8.70 -23.66
CA ALA A 18 0.83 8.67 -25.03
C ALA A 18 2.37 8.49 -25.10
N THR A 19 3.09 8.81 -24.01
CA THR A 19 4.48 8.40 -23.81
C THR A 19 4.51 7.56 -22.53
N PRO A 20 5.03 6.31 -22.58
CA PRO A 20 5.09 5.49 -21.40
C PRO A 20 6.02 6.17 -20.39
N PRO A 21 5.56 6.48 -19.16
CA PRO A 21 6.44 6.97 -18.12
C PRO A 21 7.50 5.90 -17.82
N VAL A 22 8.69 6.37 -17.46
CA VAL A 22 9.80 5.51 -17.08
C VAL A 22 10.10 5.74 -15.61
N TYR A 23 10.08 4.68 -14.83
CA TYR A 23 10.44 4.70 -13.41
C TYR A 23 11.74 3.92 -13.21
N THR A 24 12.65 4.45 -12.40
CA THR A 24 13.89 3.77 -12.01
C THR A 24 13.90 3.57 -10.51
N GLU A 25 14.44 2.44 -10.10
CA GLU A 25 14.17 1.88 -8.80
C GLU A 25 15.38 1.14 -8.27
N GLN A 26 15.58 1.18 -6.97
CA GLN A 26 16.68 0.44 -6.36
C GLN A 26 16.40 0.08 -4.90
N CYS A 27 17.02 -1.02 -4.45
CA CYS A 27 17.11 -1.25 -3.01
C CYS A 27 18.04 -0.22 -2.36
N LEU A 28 17.98 -0.10 -1.03
CA LEU A 28 18.76 0.91 -0.31
C LEU A 28 20.28 0.72 -0.46
N CYS A 29 20.76 -0.51 -0.64
CA CYS A 29 22.17 -0.76 -0.94
C CYS A 29 22.53 -0.64 -2.43
N GLY A 30 21.55 -0.45 -3.32
CA GLY A 30 21.74 -0.32 -4.77
C GLY A 30 22.11 -1.61 -5.52
N ALA A 31 22.12 -2.76 -4.85
CA ALA A 31 22.49 -4.05 -5.43
C ALA A 31 21.39 -4.67 -6.32
N VAL A 32 20.12 -4.38 -6.01
CA VAL A 32 18.97 -4.65 -6.89
C VAL A 32 18.56 -3.33 -7.50
N ARG A 33 18.50 -3.28 -8.83
CA ARG A 33 18.03 -2.11 -9.60
C ARG A 33 17.04 -2.57 -10.65
N TYR A 34 15.99 -1.80 -10.88
CA TYR A 34 15.02 -2.12 -11.93
C TYR A 34 14.46 -0.86 -12.57
N ARG A 35 13.96 -1.04 -13.78
CA ARG A 35 13.36 -0.02 -14.63
C ARG A 35 11.98 -0.50 -15.06
N VAL A 36 10.99 0.38 -14.95
CA VAL A 36 9.62 0.13 -15.39
C VAL A 36 9.32 1.03 -16.59
N GLU A 37 8.97 0.44 -17.72
CA GLU A 37 8.61 1.14 -18.96
C GLU A 37 7.10 1.06 -19.20
N GLY A 38 6.37 1.95 -18.55
CA GLY A 38 4.91 1.92 -18.55
C GLY A 38 4.36 2.55 -17.28
N PRO A 39 3.05 2.87 -17.24
CA PRO A 39 2.45 3.46 -16.07
C PRO A 39 2.41 2.47 -14.91
N LEU A 40 2.58 3.04 -13.72
CA LEU A 40 2.24 2.41 -12.47
C LEU A 40 0.78 2.77 -12.15
N VAL A 41 -0.03 1.75 -11.88
CA VAL A 41 -1.47 1.91 -11.62
C VAL A 41 -1.82 1.41 -10.23
N ASP A 42 -3.03 1.74 -9.77
CA ASP A 42 -3.59 1.24 -8.53
C ASP A 42 -2.73 1.55 -7.29
N SER A 43 -2.16 2.75 -7.21
CA SER A 43 -1.36 3.15 -6.05
C SER A 43 -2.17 3.06 -4.75
N HIS A 44 -1.60 2.43 -3.72
CA HIS A 44 -2.29 2.19 -2.45
C HIS A 44 -1.33 2.13 -1.28
N ALA A 45 -1.86 2.42 -0.10
CA ALA A 45 -1.20 2.17 1.18
C ALA A 45 -1.82 0.92 1.80
N CYS A 46 -1.01 -0.12 1.99
CA CYS A 46 -1.43 -1.38 2.58
C CYS A 46 -1.06 -1.45 4.06
N HIS A 47 -2.08 -1.54 4.90
CA HIS A 47 -1.96 -1.49 6.36
C HIS A 47 -1.92 -2.88 7.03
N CYS A 48 -1.95 -3.96 6.24
CA CYS A 48 -1.99 -5.32 6.78
C CYS A 48 -0.77 -5.63 7.67
N THR A 49 -0.94 -6.57 8.60
CA THR A 49 0.09 -6.95 9.56
C THR A 49 1.44 -7.31 8.92
N MET A 50 1.47 -7.91 7.72
CA MET A 50 2.74 -8.20 7.04
C MET A 50 3.44 -6.92 6.57
N CYS A 51 2.71 -5.98 5.97
CA CYS A 51 3.27 -4.72 5.49
C CYS A 51 3.81 -3.89 6.67
N ARG A 52 3.08 -3.87 7.80
CA ARG A 52 3.53 -3.28 9.07
C ARG A 52 4.82 -3.88 9.58
N ARG A 53 4.90 -5.20 9.68
CA ARG A 53 6.11 -5.88 10.16
C ARG A 53 7.29 -5.73 9.20
N GLN A 54 7.04 -5.58 7.91
CA GLN A 54 8.08 -5.49 6.90
C GLN A 54 8.69 -4.10 6.78
N SER A 55 7.92 -3.04 7.06
CA SER A 55 8.36 -1.66 6.87
C SER A 55 8.43 -0.81 8.14
N GLY A 56 7.82 -1.28 9.25
CA GLY A 56 7.58 -0.47 10.44
C GLY A 56 6.31 0.37 10.37
N ASP A 57 5.64 0.45 9.21
CA ASP A 57 4.37 1.15 9.00
C ASP A 57 3.58 0.53 7.84
N PHE A 58 2.72 1.26 7.13
CA PHE A 58 2.12 0.76 5.90
C PHE A 58 3.14 0.71 4.76
N VAL A 59 2.94 -0.22 3.84
CA VAL A 59 3.70 -0.26 2.58
C VAL A 59 2.88 0.42 1.50
N THR A 60 3.48 1.39 0.82
CA THR A 60 2.91 1.95 -0.40
C THR A 60 3.29 1.09 -1.60
N GLY A 61 2.31 0.76 -2.43
CA GLY A 61 2.51 -0.10 -3.60
C GLY A 61 1.75 0.41 -4.82
N ALA A 62 2.28 0.12 -6.00
CA ALA A 62 1.61 0.33 -7.28
C ALA A 62 1.93 -0.84 -8.23
N ASN A 63 1.08 -1.09 -9.23
CA ASN A 63 1.22 -2.23 -10.11
C ASN A 63 1.83 -1.83 -11.46
N ALA A 64 2.79 -2.63 -11.92
CA ALA A 64 3.32 -2.60 -13.28
C ALA A 64 2.91 -3.88 -14.01
N ARG A 65 2.83 -3.84 -15.35
CA ARG A 65 2.86 -5.10 -16.12
C ARG A 65 4.24 -5.71 -15.99
N ARG A 66 4.31 -7.02 -15.74
CA ARG A 66 5.59 -7.72 -15.55
C ARG A 66 6.49 -7.66 -16.78
N ALA A 67 5.88 -7.64 -17.97
CA ALA A 67 6.60 -7.47 -19.24
C ALA A 67 7.27 -6.10 -19.38
N ASP A 68 6.81 -5.09 -18.64
CA ASP A 68 7.33 -3.72 -18.68
C ASP A 68 8.46 -3.51 -17.64
N VAL A 69 8.83 -4.54 -16.87
CA VAL A 69 9.86 -4.46 -15.82
C VAL A 69 11.14 -5.16 -16.27
N THR A 70 12.23 -4.39 -16.34
CA THR A 70 13.58 -4.91 -16.54
C THR A 70 14.37 -4.75 -15.24
N LEU A 71 15.04 -5.79 -14.76
CA LEU A 71 15.78 -5.75 -13.51
C LEU A 71 17.22 -6.26 -13.65
N THR A 72 18.04 -5.91 -12.66
CA THR A 72 19.41 -6.38 -12.46
C THR A 72 19.62 -6.64 -10.97
N GLY A 73 20.50 -7.59 -10.64
CA GLY A 73 20.76 -7.99 -9.25
C GLY A 73 19.90 -9.16 -8.77
N GLU A 74 19.44 -10.01 -9.69
CA GLU A 74 18.68 -11.24 -9.44
C GLU A 74 19.36 -12.15 -8.40
N ASN A 75 20.69 -12.15 -8.37
CA ASN A 75 21.50 -12.97 -7.47
C ASN A 75 21.34 -12.60 -5.98
N VAL A 76 20.90 -11.37 -5.69
CA VAL A 76 20.64 -10.87 -4.33
C VAL A 76 19.16 -10.55 -4.08
N LEU A 77 18.30 -10.72 -5.11
CA LEU A 77 16.85 -10.67 -4.96
C LEU A 77 16.35 -12.00 -4.38
N ALA A 78 15.81 -11.96 -3.16
CA ALA A 78 15.18 -13.10 -2.50
C ALA A 78 13.66 -13.02 -2.61
N TRP A 79 13.02 -14.19 -2.66
CA TRP A 79 11.56 -14.33 -2.69
C TRP A 79 11.08 -15.12 -1.48
N TYR A 80 10.09 -14.58 -0.76
CA TYR A 80 9.40 -15.26 0.32
C TYR A 80 7.95 -15.57 -0.07
N GLN A 81 7.54 -16.84 0.00
CA GLN A 81 6.17 -17.26 -0.29
C GLN A 81 5.24 -16.81 0.84
N SER A 82 4.50 -15.72 0.61
CA SER A 82 3.67 -15.05 1.62
C SER A 82 2.23 -15.56 1.70
N SER A 83 1.77 -16.25 0.66
CA SER A 83 0.49 -16.97 0.60
C SER A 83 0.60 -18.07 -0.48
N PRO A 84 -0.40 -18.95 -0.66
CA PRO A 84 -0.37 -19.93 -1.75
C PRO A 84 -0.17 -19.31 -3.14
N ASN A 85 -0.69 -18.10 -3.35
CA ASN A 85 -0.74 -17.46 -4.67
C ASN A 85 0.15 -16.21 -4.78
N ALA A 86 0.85 -15.81 -3.71
CA ALA A 86 1.66 -14.60 -3.71
C ALA A 86 2.99 -14.75 -2.96
N ARG A 87 4.03 -14.17 -3.55
CA ARG A 87 5.38 -14.06 -2.97
C ARG A 87 5.83 -12.61 -2.90
N ARG A 88 6.71 -12.32 -1.94
CA ARG A 88 7.29 -10.99 -1.71
C ARG A 88 8.77 -11.00 -2.05
N GLY A 89 9.21 -10.02 -2.83
CA GLY A 89 10.58 -9.87 -3.29
C GLY A 89 11.30 -8.81 -2.45
N PHE A 90 12.48 -9.14 -1.92
CA PHE A 90 13.29 -8.22 -1.13
C PHE A 90 14.78 -8.43 -1.40
N CYS A 91 15.58 -7.40 -1.15
CA CYS A 91 17.03 -7.51 -1.23
C CYS A 91 17.55 -8.34 -0.05
N ARG A 92 18.24 -9.46 -0.30
CA ARG A 92 18.81 -10.32 0.75
C ARG A 92 19.87 -9.60 1.59
N ASP A 93 20.62 -8.70 0.97
CA ASP A 93 21.79 -8.09 1.60
C ASP A 93 21.43 -6.91 2.52
N TYR A 94 20.32 -6.21 2.24
CA TYR A 94 19.89 -5.05 3.02
C TYR A 94 18.48 -5.18 3.63
N GLY A 95 17.63 -6.04 3.07
CA GLY A 95 16.25 -6.24 3.52
C GLY A 95 15.22 -5.30 2.89
N THR A 96 15.61 -4.41 1.96
CA THR A 96 14.63 -3.54 1.28
C THR A 96 13.55 -4.38 0.60
N ASN A 97 12.30 -4.13 0.94
CA ASN A 97 11.14 -4.73 0.30
C ASN A 97 10.91 -4.08 -1.06
N LEU A 98 10.87 -4.86 -2.14
CA LEU A 98 10.81 -4.33 -3.51
C LEU A 98 9.53 -4.71 -4.23
N PHE A 99 9.10 -5.96 -4.08
CA PHE A 99 8.03 -6.51 -4.90
C PHE A 99 6.98 -7.27 -4.11
N TRP A 100 5.75 -7.19 -4.60
CA TRP A 100 4.71 -8.17 -4.35
C TRP A 100 4.36 -8.85 -5.68
N ASN A 101 4.34 -10.17 -5.71
CA ASN A 101 4.14 -10.94 -6.94
C ASN A 101 3.08 -12.01 -6.71
N GLY A 102 1.86 -11.69 -7.13
CA GLY A 102 0.71 -12.59 -7.12
C GLY A 102 0.49 -13.31 -8.45
N SER A 103 -0.74 -13.80 -8.63
CA SER A 103 -1.22 -14.36 -9.88
C SER A 103 -1.44 -13.27 -10.95
N GLY A 104 -1.45 -13.67 -12.22
CA GLY A 104 -1.65 -12.76 -13.36
C GLY A 104 -0.35 -12.18 -13.95
N ASP A 105 -0.50 -11.21 -14.84
CA ASP A 105 0.56 -10.58 -15.64
C ASP A 105 1.18 -9.33 -14.99
N HIS A 106 0.74 -8.95 -13.79
CA HIS A 106 1.20 -7.77 -13.07
C HIS A 106 2.16 -8.11 -11.94
N ILE A 107 2.99 -7.14 -11.57
CA ILE A 107 3.85 -7.18 -10.38
C ILE A 107 3.64 -5.89 -9.58
N GLY A 108 3.44 -6.04 -8.28
CA GLY A 108 3.39 -4.93 -7.34
C GLY A 108 4.80 -4.44 -7.05
N ILE A 109 5.01 -3.14 -7.23
CA ILE A 109 6.22 -2.40 -6.91
C ILE A 109 5.98 -1.65 -5.61
N ASN A 110 6.86 -1.78 -4.62
CA ASN A 110 6.78 -0.93 -3.45
C ASN A 110 7.29 0.46 -3.80
N MET A 111 6.45 1.47 -3.60
CA MET A 111 6.75 2.83 -4.05
C MET A 111 7.91 3.47 -3.26
N GLY A 112 8.27 2.91 -2.11
CA GLY A 112 9.40 3.38 -1.30
C GLY A 112 10.79 3.12 -1.90
N SER A 113 10.90 2.25 -2.91
CA SER A 113 12.15 2.01 -3.65
C SER A 113 12.27 2.80 -4.95
N LEU A 114 11.25 3.61 -5.29
CA LEU A 114 11.30 4.45 -6.48
C LEU A 114 12.31 5.57 -6.29
N ASP A 115 13.17 5.75 -7.30
CA ASP A 115 13.88 7.01 -7.47
C ASP A 115 12.80 8.07 -7.71
N GLN A 116 12.64 8.96 -6.72
CA GLN A 116 11.57 9.95 -6.58
C GLN A 116 10.86 10.36 -7.90
N PRO A 117 9.59 9.99 -8.15
CA PRO A 117 8.88 10.47 -9.31
C PRO A 117 8.10 11.76 -8.99
N PRO A 118 8.08 12.77 -9.90
CA PRO A 118 7.37 14.03 -9.68
C PRO A 118 5.83 13.96 -9.86
N GLY A 119 5.19 12.78 -9.77
CA GLY A 119 3.77 12.69 -10.13
C GLY A 119 2.94 11.50 -9.66
N LEU A 120 3.52 10.45 -9.04
CA LEU A 120 2.73 9.33 -8.54
C LEU A 120 2.06 9.72 -7.22
N LYS A 121 0.72 9.75 -7.20
CA LYS A 121 -0.06 10.06 -6.00
C LYS A 121 -0.68 8.79 -5.46
N LEU A 122 -0.79 8.71 -4.14
CA LEU A 122 -1.55 7.66 -3.46
C LEU A 122 -3.04 7.80 -3.78
N GLU A 123 -3.73 6.71 -4.12
CA GLU A 123 -5.16 6.77 -4.45
C GLU A 123 -6.07 6.23 -3.33
N ARG A 124 -5.57 5.37 -2.44
CA ARG A 124 -6.38 4.71 -1.39
C ARG A 124 -5.55 4.09 -0.27
N HIS A 125 -6.24 3.73 0.80
CA HIS A 125 -5.77 2.90 1.90
C HIS A 125 -6.55 1.57 1.92
N ILE A 126 -5.86 0.45 2.05
CA ILE A 126 -6.45 -0.90 2.12
C ILE A 126 -5.97 -1.62 3.39
N PHE A 127 -6.75 -2.59 3.86
CA PHE A 127 -6.51 -3.30 5.12
C PHE A 127 -6.46 -2.39 6.35
N VAL A 128 -7.27 -1.33 6.40
CA VAL A 128 -7.21 -0.34 7.49
C VAL A 128 -7.68 -0.89 8.84
N GLU A 129 -8.38 -2.02 8.86
CA GLU A 129 -8.72 -2.75 10.09
C GLU A 129 -7.46 -3.19 10.86
N ASP A 130 -6.38 -3.47 10.13
CA ASP A 130 -5.09 -3.94 10.64
C ASP A 130 -4.10 -2.77 10.93
N LYS A 131 -4.53 -1.53 10.67
CA LYS A 131 -3.71 -0.32 10.84
C LYS A 131 -3.20 -0.20 12.27
N ALA A 132 -1.99 0.32 12.44
CA ALA A 132 -1.51 0.62 13.78
C ALA A 132 -2.28 1.78 14.42
N ASP A 133 -2.40 1.74 15.74
CA ASP A 133 -3.08 2.75 16.56
C ASP A 133 -2.25 4.03 16.77
N TYR A 134 -0.95 3.99 16.48
CA TYR A 134 -0.03 5.12 16.72
C TYR A 134 -0.03 6.22 15.63
N TYR A 135 -0.93 6.18 14.64
CA TYR A 135 -1.09 7.25 13.65
C TYR A 135 -2.53 7.35 13.14
N GLU A 136 -2.85 8.42 12.43
CA GLU A 136 -4.16 8.65 11.79
C GLU A 136 -4.03 8.82 10.27
N ILE A 137 -5.04 8.39 9.52
CA ILE A 137 -5.13 8.65 8.08
C ILE A 137 -5.93 9.95 7.88
N THR A 138 -5.25 11.04 7.50
CA THR A 138 -5.83 12.39 7.45
C THR A 138 -5.87 13.02 6.05
N ASN A 139 -5.43 12.30 5.03
CA ASN A 139 -5.33 12.80 3.66
C ASN A 139 -6.66 12.80 2.87
N GLY A 140 -7.75 12.33 3.48
CA GLY A 140 -9.09 12.26 2.87
C GLY A 140 -9.24 11.22 1.75
N LEU A 141 -8.25 10.35 1.54
CA LEU A 141 -8.34 9.28 0.54
C LEU A 141 -9.29 8.16 1.00
N PRO A 142 -9.92 7.43 0.06
CA PRO A 142 -10.74 6.26 0.39
C PRO A 142 -9.98 5.24 1.24
N GLN A 143 -10.68 4.69 2.24
CA GLN A 143 -10.15 3.70 3.18
C GLN A 143 -11.01 2.44 3.13
N PHE A 144 -10.37 1.28 3.03
CA PHE A 144 -11.04 -0.02 2.92
C PHE A 144 -10.55 -0.96 4.01
N GLU A 145 -11.48 -1.64 4.68
CA GLU A 145 -11.17 -2.61 5.74
C GLU A 145 -10.37 -3.81 5.19
N GLY A 146 -10.63 -4.22 3.95
CA GLY A 146 -9.92 -5.30 3.25
C GLY A 146 -9.12 -4.84 2.03
N GLY A 147 -8.80 -5.79 1.14
CA GLY A 147 -8.00 -5.58 -0.07
C GLY A 147 -8.77 -5.03 -1.28
N ASP A 148 -10.10 -5.05 -1.23
CA ASP A 148 -10.95 -4.71 -2.36
C ASP A 148 -11.33 -3.23 -2.41
N ARG A 149 -11.32 -2.68 -3.63
CA ARG A 149 -12.10 -1.48 -3.99
C ARG A 149 -13.56 -1.91 -4.24
N PRO A 150 -14.56 -1.04 -4.03
CA PRO A 150 -15.86 -1.20 -4.64
C PRO A 150 -15.66 -1.34 -6.14
N VAL A 151 -16.17 -2.42 -6.71
CA VAL A 151 -16.17 -2.64 -8.17
C VAL A 151 -16.82 -1.45 -8.85
N SER A 152 -16.19 -0.93 -9.90
CA SER A 152 -16.66 0.22 -10.67
C SER A 152 -18.14 0.07 -11.05
N GLY A 153 -18.99 0.95 -10.53
CA GLY A 153 -20.42 0.99 -10.83
C GLY A 153 -21.32 1.39 -9.67
N ALA A 154 -20.85 1.35 -8.42
CA ALA A 154 -21.58 1.91 -7.28
C ALA A 154 -21.12 3.36 -7.03
N GLU A 155 -22.05 4.29 -7.12
CA GLU A 155 -21.83 5.70 -6.78
C GLU A 155 -21.23 5.83 -5.37
N ILE A 156 -20.31 6.78 -5.23
CA ILE A 156 -19.73 7.21 -3.96
C ILE A 156 -20.83 7.77 -3.04
N GLY A 157 -21.53 6.89 -2.34
CA GLY A 157 -22.33 7.26 -1.18
C GLY A 157 -21.38 7.67 -0.06
N ALA A 158 -21.31 8.96 0.23
CA ALA A 158 -20.68 9.47 1.45
C ALA A 158 -21.33 8.77 2.66
N GLY A 159 -20.65 7.81 3.27
CA GLY A 159 -21.23 7.14 4.45
C GLY A 159 -20.79 5.70 4.71
N GLN A 160 -19.50 5.39 4.60
CA GLN A 160 -18.95 4.20 5.26
C GLN A 160 -17.69 4.61 6.03
N VAL A 161 -17.93 5.36 7.11
CA VAL A 161 -16.96 5.53 8.19
C VAL A 161 -17.02 4.28 9.06
N SER A 162 -15.87 3.64 9.30
CA SER A 162 -15.77 2.48 10.18
C SER A 162 -16.12 2.87 11.63
N PRO A 163 -16.78 2.01 12.43
CA PRO A 163 -17.30 2.35 13.77
C PRO A 163 -16.24 2.65 14.85
N SER A 164 -14.95 2.47 14.54
CA SER A 164 -13.86 2.58 15.52
C SER A 164 -13.55 4.02 15.97
N ALA A 165 -14.20 5.04 15.41
CA ALA A 165 -13.99 6.45 15.76
C ALA A 165 -14.85 6.99 16.92
N LEU A 166 -15.61 6.14 17.65
CA LEU A 166 -16.56 6.60 18.68
C LEU A 166 -16.21 6.24 20.14
N VAL A 167 -14.95 5.99 20.47
CA VAL A 167 -14.52 5.87 21.87
C VAL A 167 -13.47 6.92 22.20
N SER A 168 -13.92 8.14 22.48
CA SER A 168 -13.35 9.05 23.50
C SER A 168 -14.04 10.41 23.41
N LEU A 169 -15.17 10.57 24.12
CA LEU A 169 -15.64 11.86 24.65
C LEU A 169 -16.84 11.62 25.57
N ALA A 170 -16.55 11.10 26.76
CA ALA A 170 -17.47 11.14 27.90
C ALA A 170 -16.65 11.23 29.19
N ILE A 171 -16.07 12.40 29.46
CA ILE A 171 -15.80 12.81 30.84
C ILE A 171 -16.76 13.95 31.14
N SER A 172 -17.78 13.57 31.91
CA SER A 172 -18.89 14.35 32.42
C SER A 172 -18.45 15.68 33.04
N SER A 173 -19.10 16.76 32.61
CA SER A 173 -19.17 18.02 33.33
C SER A 173 -20.15 17.90 34.50
N SER A 174 -19.63 17.93 35.71
CA SER A 174 -20.37 18.21 36.96
C SER A 174 -19.36 18.88 37.88
N GLY A 175 -19.26 20.21 37.95
CA GLY A 175 -20.32 21.09 38.43
C GLY A 175 -20.13 21.31 39.93
N ILE A 176 -19.15 22.12 40.34
CA ILE A 176 -19.11 22.76 41.66
C ILE A 176 -18.73 24.24 41.45
N SER A 177 -19.71 25.10 41.66
CA SER A 177 -19.57 26.52 41.96
C SER A 177 -20.10 26.71 43.37
N SER A 178 -19.25 27.15 44.30
CA SER A 178 -19.67 28.03 45.39
C SER A 178 -18.46 28.57 46.16
N LYS A 179 -18.55 29.88 46.44
CA LYS A 179 -17.70 30.70 47.30
C LYS A 179 -17.84 30.32 48.79
N LEU A 180 -16.91 30.88 49.59
CA LEU A 180 -16.95 31.21 51.03
C LEU A 180 -16.24 30.23 51.98
N ALA A 181 -15.01 30.57 52.38
CA ALA A 181 -14.64 31.03 53.72
C ALA A 181 -13.21 31.62 53.68
#